data_AF-E5BH25-F1
#
_entry.id   AF-E5BH25-F1
#
_cell.length_a   1.000
_cell.length_b   1.000
_cell.length_c   1.000
_cell.angle_alpha   90.00
_cell.angle_beta   90.00
_cell.angle_gamma   90.00
#
_symmetry.space_group_name_H-M   'P 1'
#
loop_
_entity.id
_entity.type
_entity.pdbx_description
1 polymer ?
#
loop_
_entity_poly.entity_id
_entity_poly.type
_entity_poly.pdbx_seq_one_letter_code
_entity_poly.pdbx_strand_id
1 'polypeptide(L)' 'MKNTFWKNKKNKKTYKILEEAVDCTNIRDGVKVFIYQPIDKKESYFVREQEEFFQKFEKISQE' A
#
# COMPACT_ATOMS: atom_id res chain seq x y z
N MET A 1 -15.27 8.72 -2.86
CA MET A 1 -14.47 7.47 -2.71
C MET A 1 -14.13 7.32 -1.24
N LYS A 2 -14.42 6.16 -0.62
CA LYS A 2 -14.11 5.96 0.81
C LYS A 2 -12.59 5.89 0.97
N ASN A 3 -12.01 6.86 1.69
CA ASN A 3 -10.59 6.83 2.02
C ASN A 3 -10.33 5.60 2.91
N THR A 4 -9.63 4.60 2.36
CA THR A 4 -9.25 3.42 3.12
C THR A 4 -7.85 3.60 3.67
N PHE A 5 -7.73 3.60 4.99
CA PHE A 5 -6.44 3.68 5.68
C PHE A 5 -5.95 2.30 6.09
N TRP A 6 -4.63 2.15 6.11
CA TRP A 6 -3.95 0.89 6.38
C TRP A 6 -2.84 1.10 7.40
N LYS A 7 -2.80 0.28 8.45
CA LYS A 7 -1.72 0.30 9.44
C LYS A 7 -0.72 -0.79 9.15
N ASN A 8 0.57 -0.46 9.14
CA ASN A 8 1.61 -1.49 9.06
C ASN A 8 1.75 -2.19 10.41
N LYS A 9 1.68 -3.53 10.41
CA LYS A 9 1.69 -4.34 11.63
C LYS A 9 3.00 -4.22 12.42
N LYS A 10 4.14 -3.99 11.74
CA LYS A 10 5.49 -3.92 12.33
C LYS A 10 5.80 -2.54 12.92
N ASN A 11 5.72 -1.48 12.11
CA ASN A 11 6.14 -0.14 12.54
C ASN A 11 4.98 0.72 13.10
N LYS A 12 3.74 0.20 13.07
CA LYS A 12 2.50 0.83 13.54
C LYS A 12 2.15 2.16 12.83
N LYS A 13 2.82 2.52 11.74
CA LYS A 13 2.52 3.70 10.93
C LYS A 13 1.31 3.47 10.04
N THR A 14 0.63 4.56 9.70
CA THR A 14 -0.58 4.57 8.87
C THR A 14 -0.27 5.05 7.46
N TYR A 15 -0.89 4.40 6.50
CA TYR A 15 -0.70 4.62 5.07
C TYR A 15 -2.05 4.66 4.38
N LYS A 16 -2.09 5.27 3.19
CA LYS A 16 -3.21 5.19 2.26
C LYS A 16 -2.74 4.59 0.95
N ILE A 17 -3.56 3.71 0.37
CA ILE A 17 -3.37 3.26 -1.00
C ILE A 17 -3.81 4.41 -1.92
N LEU A 18 -2.99 4.69 -2.92
CA LEU A 18 -3.26 5.70 -3.93
C LEU A 18 -3.83 5.06 -5.18
N GLU A 19 -3.19 4.00 -5.67
CA GLU A 19 -3.53 3.36 -6.93
C GLU A 19 -3.08 1.90 -6.96
N GLU A 20 -3.70 1.11 -7.84
CA GLU A 20 -3.27 -0.23 -8.21
C GLU A 20 -2.48 -0.18 -9.52
N ALA A 21 -1.38 -0.93 -9.59
CA ALA A 21 -0.55 -1.00 -10.78
C ALA A 21 -0.07 -2.43 -11.04
N VAL A 22 0.49 -2.63 -12.23
CA VAL A 22 1.16 -3.88 -12.62
C VAL A 22 2.64 -3.56 -12.79
N ASP A 23 3.50 -4.32 -12.12
CA ASP A 23 4.95 -4.24 -12.29
C ASP A 23 5.30 -4.75 -13.70
N CYS A 24 6.04 -3.94 -14.46
CA CYS A 24 6.47 -4.24 -15.83
C CYS A 24 7.96 -4.57 -15.93
N THR A 25 8.65 -4.76 -14.80
CA THR A 25 10.05 -5.17 -14.81
C THR A 25 10.16 -6.63 -15.26
N ASN A 26 11.14 -6.95 -16.11
CA ASN A 26 11.31 -8.29 -16.69
C ASN A 26 11.28 -9.46 -15.68
N ILE A 27 11.67 -9.21 -14.42
CA ILE A 27 11.72 -10.23 -13.34
C ILE A 27 10.37 -10.40 -12.64
N ARG A 28 9.52 -9.37 -12.65
CA ARG A 28 8.25 -9.31 -11.92
C ARG A 28 7.09 -8.90 -12.83
N ASP A 29 7.23 -9.17 -14.12
CA ASP A 29 6.25 -8.78 -15.13
C ASP A 29 4.90 -9.44 -14.82
N GLY A 30 3.85 -8.63 -14.83
CA GLY A 30 2.48 -9.06 -14.51
C GLY A 30 2.15 -9.10 -13.02
N VAL A 31 3.09 -8.80 -12.11
CA VAL A 31 2.82 -8.79 -10.67
C VAL A 31 1.99 -7.57 -10.29
N LYS A 32 0.84 -7.79 -9.64
CA LYS A 32 -0.01 -6.72 -9.12
C LYS A 32 0.62 -6.07 -7.90
N VAL A 33 0.71 -4.74 -7.93
CA VAL A 33 1.29 -3.93 -6.86
C VAL A 33 0.33 -2.82 -6.43
N PHE A 34 0.50 -2.35 -5.19
CA PHE A 34 -0.10 -1.11 -4.70
C PHE A 34 0.93 -0.01 -4.71
N ILE A 35 0.51 1.17 -5.17
CA ILE A 35 1.20 2.44 -4.92
C ILE A 35 0.54 3.05 -3.68
N TYR A 36 1.32 3.27 -2.63
CA TYR A 36 0.80 3.77 -1.36
C TYR A 36 1.74 4.80 -0.76
N GLN A 37 1.21 5.65 0.12
CA GLN A 37 1.98 6.69 0.79
C GLN A 37 1.65 6.73 2.28
N PRO A 38 2.59 7.18 3.13
CA PRO A 38 2.32 7.37 4.54
C PRO A 38 1.47 8.65 4.72
N ILE A 39 0.69 8.70 5.79
CA ILE A 39 -0.18 9.86 6.05
C ILE A 39 0.61 11.08 6.55
N ASP A 40 1.73 10.83 7.24
CA ASP A 40 2.60 11.85 7.85
C ASP A 40 3.61 12.46 6.87
N LYS A 41 3.93 11.77 5.76
CA LYS A 41 4.89 12.24 4.75
C LYS A 41 4.33 12.07 3.33
N LYS A 42 3.52 13.03 2.89
CA LYS A 42 2.76 12.93 1.63
C LYS A 42 3.61 12.91 0.35
N GLU A 43 4.89 13.26 0.44
CA GLU A 43 5.82 13.28 -0.69
C GLU A 43 6.55 11.94 -0.91
N SER A 44 6.37 10.97 -0.01
CA SER A 44 7.00 9.65 -0.12
C SER A 44 6.03 8.62 -0.70
N TYR A 45 6.40 8.05 -1.85
CA TYR A 45 5.65 6.98 -2.51
C TYR A 45 6.36 5.65 -2.31
N PHE A 46 5.57 4.61 -2.02
CA PHE A 46 6.05 3.25 -1.84
C PHE A 46 5.28 2.32 -2.76
N VAL A 47 5.96 1.27 -3.22
CA VAL A 47 5.38 0.21 -4.05
C VAL A 47 5.56 -1.12 -3.34
N ARG A 48 4.53 -1.96 -3.35
CA ARG A 48 4.56 -3.31 -2.75
C ARG A 48 3.58 -4.23 -3.49
N GLU A 49 3.92 -5.51 -3.58
CA GLU A 49 2.98 -6.51 -4.10
C GLU A 49 1.70 -6.54 -3.26
N GLN A 50 0.56 -6.75 -3.92
CA GLN A 50 -0.74 -6.72 -3.23
C GLN A 50 -0.81 -7.79 -2.13
N GLU A 51 -0.36 -9.02 -2.41
CA GLU A 51 -0.38 -10.12 -1.43
C GLU A 51 0.50 -9.82 -0.22
N GLU A 52 1.73 -9.36 -0.45
CA GLU A 52 2.65 -8.99 0.63
C GLU A 52 2.11 -7.81 1.45
N PHE A 53 1.41 -6.88 0.80
CA PHE A 53 0.75 -5.77 1.47
C PHE A 53 -0.34 -6.28 2.43
N PHE A 54 -1.25 -7.15 2.00
CA PHE A 54 -2.30 -7.67 2.88
C PHE A 54 -1.74 -8.49 4.06
N GLN A 55 -0.60 -9.16 3.90
CA GLN A 55 0.06 -9.85 5.01
C GLN A 55 0.62 -8.87 6.04
N LYS A 56 1.21 -7.75 5.59
CA LYS A 56 1.92 -6.79 6.44
C LYS A 56 1.06 -5.67 7.01
N PHE A 57 -0.11 -5.43 6.44
CA PHE A 57 -0.97 -4.31 6.79
C PHE A 57 -2.34 -4.77 7.27
N GLU A 58 -2.98 -3.96 8.09
CA GLU A 58 -4.35 -4.15 8.57
C GLU A 58 -5.19 -2.93 8.16
N LYS A 59 -6.40 -3.17 7.66
CA LYS A 59 -7.32 -2.11 7.24
C LYS A 59 -7.87 -1.43 8.49
N ILE A 60 -7.80 -0.11 8.54
CA ILE A 60 -8.46 0.70 9.57
C ILE A 60 -9.79 1.18 8.97
N SER A 61 -10.90 0.68 9.49
CA SER A 61 -12.22 1.28 9.24
C SER A 61 -12.35 2.55 10.10
N GLN A 62 -12.66 3.68 9.47
CA GLN A 62 -13.31 4.78 10.19
C GLN A 62 -14.80 4.41 10.25
N GLU A 63 -15.28 4.08 11.45
CA GLU A 63 -16.72 4.12 11.76
C GLU A 63 -17.24 5.56 11.71
#